data_AF-A0A8H3MHK2-F1
#
_entry.id   AF-A0A8H3MHK2-F1
#
_cell.length_a   1.000
_cell.length_b   1.000
_cell.length_c   1.000
_cell.angle_alpha   90.00
_cell.angle_beta   90.00
_cell.angle_gamma   90.00
#
_symmetry.space_group_name_H-M   'P 1'
#
loop_
_entity.id
_entity.type
_entity.pdbx_description
1 polymer ?
#
loop_
_entity_poly.entity_id
_entity_poly.type
_entity_poly.pdbx_seq_one_letter_code
_entity_poly.pdbx_strand_id
1 'polypeptide(L)'
;MDTPQCYIDLMKRCWDDDPLKRPSASEVLDIIKKWIFYSYDNKINEELKRKMNEEELKRNIMDIKEFINAPIGFGYDDFSDQSDSEACYTSRLLNFTSKDLNGILEGSLKLKFLQKDKSVEKQLFKLERIAETYYQSSQNELKEKQFAYQNIQMELINLQQRNSQFEQDNQNLEFNLTVQTEEFAEKENTLQVQITNLQNEKQALANNLAKQLEQNELTTQQFQNQINRLNQEKNSLQDQLIQKETNIQELKDQYENQLIQSQNNHKQMKDENLQLEKVAKTYYQSSQNELKEIQIELQQSKKENDNLYQKNVKLVNQLENLFHQNALPNNELSNYQLGDSNQSYGMDLYNDISILNYSLEKYITDLNQDVIINIEEIKKLLLVYECSTKISSQKDDQLLIQAVLQRYIIETIISHATGYFKSSGQHYHLESDIIKEASSLSKLLINISKYRTGNDKITHAALTKLRKQIYLVLNNCGFANVYGENNTTYEHPFIADCKKKLNNIMNGLRVVVKDQEKIAVENLAATIILDKIFMEKNNLEDIDDEENMYMYVDLCYFPLIGKDLTSDDQKVYIPAKVIVRKI
;
A
#
# COMPACT_ATOMS: atom_id res chain seq x y z
N MET A 1 56.39 54.34 58.59
CA MET A 1 56.78 52.97 58.22
C MET A 1 56.11 52.06 59.22
N ASP A 2 55.26 51.16 58.76
CA ASP A 2 54.52 50.27 59.65
C ASP A 2 55.40 49.06 59.93
N THR A 3 55.91 48.96 61.16
CA THR A 3 56.69 47.79 61.62
C THR A 3 55.77 46.57 61.65
N PRO A 4 56.12 45.43 61.02
CA PRO A 4 55.28 44.23 61.00
C PRO A 4 54.86 43.80 62.40
N GLN A 5 53.59 43.41 62.57
CA GLN A 5 53.02 43.09 63.87
C GLN A 5 53.74 41.93 64.56
N CYS A 6 54.19 40.94 63.77
CA CYS A 6 54.98 39.81 64.26
C CYS A 6 56.32 40.22 64.92
N TYR A 7 56.93 41.30 64.43
CA TYR A 7 58.15 41.85 65.01
C TYR A 7 57.84 42.62 66.31
N ILE A 8 56.76 43.41 66.32
CA ILE A 8 56.30 44.14 67.51
C ILE A 8 55.96 43.16 68.64
N ASP A 9 55.30 42.06 68.34
CA ASP A 9 54.90 41.05 69.33
C ASP A 9 56.12 40.28 69.87
N LEU A 10 57.11 39.97 69.02
CA LEU A 10 58.38 39.40 69.46
C LEU A 10 59.15 40.40 70.35
N MET A 11 59.21 41.66 69.96
CA MET A 11 59.88 42.73 70.71
C MET A 11 59.24 42.92 72.10
N LYS A 12 57.91 42.93 72.19
CA LYS A 12 57.19 42.99 73.47
C LYS A 12 57.50 41.80 74.37
N ARG A 13 57.61 40.58 73.81
CA ARG A 13 58.02 39.38 74.56
C ARG A 13 59.46 39.48 75.07
N CYS A 14 60.37 40.03 74.29
CA CYS A 14 61.76 40.26 74.70
C CYS A 14 61.89 41.31 75.82
N TRP A 15 60.93 42.23 75.92
CA TRP A 15 60.87 43.30 76.93
C TRP A 15 59.86 43.04 78.07
N ASP A 16 59.39 41.79 78.26
CA ASP A 16 58.52 41.47 79.39
C ASP A 16 59.24 41.71 80.72
N ASP A 17 58.62 42.37 81.70
CA ASP A 17 59.25 42.63 83.00
C ASP A 17 59.54 41.33 83.78
N ASP A 18 58.79 40.26 83.51
CA ASP A 18 59.02 38.92 84.08
C ASP A 18 60.10 38.15 83.28
N PRO A 19 61.28 37.87 83.86
CA PRO A 19 62.37 37.18 83.16
C PRO A 19 62.00 35.78 82.68
N LEU A 20 60.98 35.12 83.28
CA LEU A 20 60.53 33.79 82.87
C LEU A 20 59.63 33.81 81.63
N LYS A 21 59.05 34.97 81.30
CA LYS A 21 58.22 35.15 80.11
C LYS A 21 59.03 35.62 78.89
N ARG A 22 60.26 36.09 79.12
CA ARG A 22 61.18 36.46 78.05
C ARG A 22 61.63 35.20 77.29
N PRO A 23 61.60 35.21 75.96
CA PRO A 23 62.21 34.15 75.18
C PRO A 23 63.73 34.18 75.36
N SER A 24 64.36 33.01 75.37
CA SER A 24 65.80 32.87 75.32
C SER A 24 66.37 33.34 73.99
N ALA A 25 67.65 33.69 73.95
CA ALA A 25 68.33 34.07 72.71
C ALA A 25 68.26 32.97 71.63
N SER A 26 68.22 31.70 72.03
CA SER A 26 68.03 30.58 71.10
C SER A 26 66.63 30.57 70.49
N GLU A 27 65.59 30.79 71.29
CA GLU A 27 64.21 30.83 70.81
C GLU A 27 63.97 32.02 69.87
N VAL A 28 64.54 33.18 70.19
CA VAL A 28 64.51 34.36 69.31
C VAL A 28 65.19 34.06 67.97
N LEU A 29 66.37 33.43 68.01
CA LEU A 29 67.11 33.04 66.83
C LEU A 29 66.32 32.03 65.99
N ASP A 30 65.64 31.06 66.60
CA ASP A 30 64.83 30.07 65.90
C ASP A 30 63.59 30.69 65.26
N ILE A 31 62.97 31.69 65.90
CA ILE A 31 61.84 32.46 65.32
C ILE A 31 62.31 33.23 64.09
N ILE A 32 63.43 33.96 64.19
CA ILE A 32 63.97 34.75 63.07
C ILE A 32 64.45 33.83 61.94
N LYS A 33 65.11 32.71 62.26
CA LYS A 33 65.49 31.70 61.26
C LYS A 33 64.27 31.14 60.55
N LYS A 34 63.15 30.88 61.23
CA LYS A 34 61.91 30.47 60.58
C LYS A 34 61.41 31.52 59.60
N TRP A 35 61.50 32.82 59.91
CA TRP A 35 61.14 33.87 58.96
C TRP A 35 62.06 33.92 57.74
N ILE A 36 63.38 33.77 57.93
CA ILE A 36 64.39 33.88 56.86
C ILE A 36 64.46 32.63 55.98
N PHE A 37 64.43 31.42 56.55
CA PHE A 37 64.64 30.17 55.82
C PHE A 37 63.38 29.61 55.15
N TYR A 38 62.17 30.04 55.55
CA TYR A 38 60.94 29.68 54.83
C TYR A 38 60.78 30.39 53.48
N SER A 39 61.50 31.48 53.22
CA SER A 39 61.34 32.28 51.99
C SER A 39 62.30 31.89 50.86
N TYR A 40 63.27 31.00 51.06
CA TYR A 40 64.31 30.72 50.07
C TYR A 40 64.49 29.25 49.65
N ASP A 41 63.78 28.28 50.24
CA ASP A 41 64.02 26.86 49.91
C ASP A 41 62.74 26.01 49.78
N ASN A 42 62.28 25.77 48.55
CA ASN A 42 61.07 24.99 48.25
C ASN A 42 61.18 23.49 48.63
N LYS A 43 62.39 22.96 48.88
CA LYS A 43 62.60 21.55 49.22
C LYS A 43 62.38 21.21 50.69
N ILE A 44 62.56 22.17 51.61
CA ILE A 44 62.32 22.00 53.05
C ILE A 44 60.80 22.00 53.37
N ASN A 45 59.98 22.48 52.42
CA ASN A 45 58.56 22.75 52.59
C ASN A 45 57.68 21.47 52.66
N GLU A 46 58.04 20.38 51.97
CA GLU A 46 57.19 19.16 51.93
C GLU A 46 57.28 18.29 53.20
N GLU A 47 58.45 18.27 53.87
CA GLU A 47 58.64 17.45 55.07
C GLU A 47 58.10 18.13 56.34
N LEU A 48 58.14 19.46 56.41
CA LEU A 48 57.53 20.26 57.48
C LEU A 48 56.00 20.36 57.38
N LYS A 49 55.44 20.42 56.16
CA LYS A 49 53.98 20.35 55.92
C LYS A 49 53.34 19.10 56.50
N ARG A 50 54.08 17.98 56.60
CA ARG A 50 53.60 16.72 57.18
C ARG A 50 53.52 16.72 58.71
N LYS A 51 54.19 17.64 59.40
CA LYS A 51 54.32 17.64 60.88
C LYS A 51 53.61 18.80 61.58
N MET A 52 53.13 19.80 60.85
CA MET A 52 52.41 20.96 61.41
C MET A 52 50.91 20.92 61.07
N ASN A 53 50.09 21.34 62.02
CA ASN A 53 48.64 21.49 61.88
C ASN A 53 48.32 22.72 61.02
N GLU A 54 47.24 22.61 60.24
CA GLU A 54 46.89 23.55 59.16
C GLU A 54 46.72 25.01 59.62
N GLU A 55 46.31 25.23 60.87
CA GLU A 55 46.19 26.58 61.44
C GLU A 55 47.53 27.24 61.76
N GLU A 56 48.53 26.47 62.20
CA GLU A 56 49.86 26.99 62.51
C GLU A 56 50.62 27.32 61.23
N LEU A 57 50.42 26.52 60.18
CA LEU A 57 50.91 26.82 58.84
C LEU A 57 50.28 28.10 58.27
N LYS A 58 48.97 28.29 58.45
CA LYS A 58 48.26 29.50 58.00
C LYS A 58 48.73 30.76 58.74
N ARG A 59 48.96 30.70 60.05
CA ARG A 59 49.54 31.80 60.83
C ARG A 59 50.94 32.18 60.35
N ASN A 60 51.84 31.21 60.23
CA ASN A 60 53.21 31.47 59.79
C ASN A 60 53.27 32.03 58.35
N ILE A 61 52.39 31.58 57.45
CA ILE A 61 52.29 32.15 56.09
C ILE A 61 51.77 33.59 56.10
N MET A 62 50.87 33.93 57.04
CA MET A 62 50.34 35.30 57.20
C MET A 62 51.44 36.25 57.68
N ASP A 63 52.20 35.85 58.71
CA ASP A 63 53.31 36.64 59.26
C ASP A 63 54.45 36.85 58.24
N ILE A 64 54.75 35.84 57.42
CA ILE A 64 55.76 35.93 56.35
C ILE A 64 55.33 36.89 55.23
N LYS A 65 54.04 36.87 54.84
CA LYS A 65 53.51 37.79 53.82
C LYS A 65 53.54 39.23 54.30
N GLU A 66 53.30 39.48 55.58
CA GLU A 66 53.42 40.80 56.19
C GLU A 66 54.87 41.29 56.18
N PHE A 67 55.84 40.40 56.44
CA PHE A 67 57.26 40.72 56.41
C PHE A 67 57.80 41.01 54.99
N ILE A 68 57.39 40.24 53.98
CA ILE A 68 57.81 40.44 52.57
C ILE A 68 57.22 41.72 51.97
N ASN A 69 56.01 42.09 52.37
CA ASN A 69 55.32 43.27 51.83
C ASN A 69 55.68 44.58 52.55
N ALA A 70 56.49 44.52 53.62
CA ALA A 70 57.03 45.71 54.26
C ALA A 70 58.08 46.36 53.32
N PRO A 71 58.03 47.69 53.08
CA PRO A 71 58.97 48.33 52.17
C PRO A 71 60.41 48.16 52.67
N ILE A 72 61.22 47.43 51.90
CA ILE A 72 62.62 47.16 52.20
C ILE A 72 63.44 48.38 51.75
N GLY A 73 63.80 49.25 52.69
CA GLY A 73 64.75 50.34 52.45
C GLY A 73 66.19 49.85 52.50
N PHE A 74 66.67 49.20 51.43
CA PHE A 74 68.11 49.00 51.19
C PHE A 74 68.52 49.79 49.95
N GLY A 75 68.74 51.08 50.14
CA GLY A 75 69.62 51.86 49.28
C GLY A 75 71.04 51.71 49.80
N TYR A 76 71.86 50.94 49.09
CA TYR A 76 73.30 51.20 49.10
C TYR A 76 73.50 52.45 48.26
N ASP A 77 73.46 53.61 48.90
CA ASP A 77 74.15 54.84 48.47
C ASP A 77 74.01 55.89 49.58
N ASP A 78 75.13 56.56 49.85
CA ASP A 78 75.35 57.70 50.76
C ASP A 78 75.17 57.47 52.28
N PHE A 79 76.31 57.16 52.90
CA PHE A 79 76.69 57.80 54.15
C PHE A 79 76.83 59.32 53.92
N SER A 80 75.82 60.09 54.32
CA SER A 80 76.06 61.44 54.85
C SER A 80 74.92 61.91 55.76
N ASP A 81 75.30 62.12 57.02
CA ASP A 81 74.76 63.10 57.97
C ASP A 81 73.26 63.13 58.27
N GLN A 82 72.86 62.33 59.27
CA GLN A 82 72.17 62.86 60.45
C GLN A 82 72.44 61.95 61.65
N SER A 83 73.44 62.31 62.45
CA SER A 83 73.65 61.73 63.77
C SER A 83 72.71 62.41 64.76
N ASP A 84 71.88 61.61 65.41
CA ASP A 84 71.16 62.02 66.61
C ASP A 84 72.18 62.44 67.69
N SER A 85 72.01 63.66 68.21
CA SER A 85 72.99 64.38 69.02
C SER A 85 73.14 63.88 70.47
N GLU A 86 73.02 62.59 70.76
CA GLU A 86 73.14 62.07 72.14
C GLU A 86 74.05 60.85 72.34
N ALA A 87 74.90 60.47 71.37
CA ALA A 87 75.85 59.37 71.57
C ALA A 87 77.33 59.82 71.45
N CYS A 88 78.01 59.94 72.60
CA CYS A 88 79.42 60.29 72.69
C CYS A 88 80.30 59.03 72.69
N TYR A 89 81.15 58.83 71.66
CA TYR A 89 82.25 57.87 71.71
C TYR A 89 83.56 58.53 71.27
N THR A 90 84.51 58.64 72.21
CA THR A 90 85.84 59.21 72.00
C THR A 90 86.88 58.11 71.76
N SER A 91 87.61 58.15 70.64
CA SER A 91 88.95 57.55 70.55
C SER A 91 89.85 58.37 69.61
N ARG A 92 90.98 58.85 70.16
CA ARG A 92 92.00 59.66 69.48
C ARG A 92 93.11 58.76 68.92
N LEU A 93 93.54 59.03 67.70
CA LEU A 93 94.70 58.42 67.02
C LEU A 93 95.97 59.24 67.31
N LEU A 94 97.05 58.62 67.80
CA LEU A 94 98.35 59.27 68.09
C LEU A 94 99.33 59.05 66.93
N ASN A 95 100.00 60.11 66.46
CA ASN A 95 100.97 60.08 65.37
C ASN A 95 102.32 60.65 65.83
N PHE A 96 103.41 59.87 65.76
CA PHE A 96 104.76 60.25 66.21
C PHE A 96 105.68 60.56 65.01
N THR A 97 105.90 61.85 64.74
CA THR A 97 107.04 62.35 63.95
C THR A 97 107.42 63.76 64.46
N SER A 98 108.39 63.86 65.38
CA SER A 98 109.00 65.16 65.71
C SER A 98 110.52 65.15 65.57
N LYS A 99 111.00 66.31 65.14
CA LYS A 99 112.33 66.69 64.62
C LYS A 99 113.48 66.59 65.62
N ASP A 100 113.30 65.92 66.76
CA ASP A 100 114.17 66.05 67.95
C ASP A 100 115.34 65.06 68.00
N LEU A 101 115.49 64.17 67.01
CA LEU A 101 116.58 63.19 66.96
C LEU A 101 117.84 63.67 66.22
N ASN A 102 117.75 64.71 65.38
CA ASN A 102 118.92 65.22 64.64
C ASN A 102 119.76 66.27 65.39
N GLY A 103 119.33 66.73 66.58
CA GLY A 103 120.08 67.69 67.40
C GLY A 103 121.14 67.07 68.32
N ILE A 104 121.13 65.74 68.51
CA ILE A 104 122.00 65.06 69.48
C ILE A 104 123.32 64.57 68.83
N LEU A 105 123.37 64.47 67.49
CA LEU A 105 124.52 63.92 66.76
C LEU A 105 125.65 64.93 66.45
N GLU A 106 125.42 66.24 66.62
CA GLU A 106 126.41 67.28 66.28
C GLU A 106 127.22 67.82 67.49
N GLY A 107 126.95 67.33 68.70
CA GLY A 107 127.50 67.88 69.95
C GLY A 107 128.76 67.22 70.53
N SER A 108 129.31 66.15 69.93
CA SER A 108 130.23 65.26 70.65
C SER A 108 131.66 65.11 70.15
N LEU A 109 132.19 65.89 69.20
CA LEU A 109 133.63 65.81 68.86
C LEU A 109 134.33 67.16 68.62
N LYS A 110 134.46 67.94 69.69
CA LYS A 110 135.57 68.91 69.89
C LYS A 110 136.02 68.88 71.36
N LEU A 111 136.95 68.00 71.70
CA LEU A 111 137.87 68.19 72.83
C LEU A 111 139.25 67.64 72.44
N LYS A 112 140.26 68.46 72.69
CA LYS A 112 141.62 68.41 72.14
C LYS A 112 142.60 67.95 73.23
N PHE A 113 143.62 67.18 72.80
CA PHE A 113 144.98 67.00 73.39
C PHE A 113 145.18 66.15 74.68
N LEU A 114 145.76 64.94 74.55
CA LEU A 114 147.20 64.58 74.75
C LEU A 114 147.41 63.09 75.14
N GLN A 115 148.46 62.52 74.52
CA GLN A 115 149.24 61.30 74.83
C GLN A 115 148.74 59.91 74.39
N LYS A 116 149.68 59.22 73.71
CA LYS A 116 149.59 57.94 73.01
C LYS A 116 149.49 56.77 73.98
N ASP A 117 148.56 55.85 73.71
CA ASP A 117 148.67 54.48 74.24
C ASP A 117 148.21 53.43 73.20
N LYS A 118 149.08 52.47 72.90
CA LYS A 118 148.95 51.45 71.82
C LYS A 118 147.85 50.40 72.06
N SER A 119 147.11 50.52 73.16
CA SER A 119 146.06 49.58 73.57
C SER A 119 144.73 49.82 72.83
N VAL A 120 144.41 51.08 72.52
CA VAL A 120 143.09 51.50 71.98
C VAL A 120 142.95 51.18 70.49
N GLU A 121 144.03 51.27 69.71
CA GLU A 121 144.03 51.01 68.26
C GLU A 121 143.65 49.55 67.93
N LYS A 122 144.04 48.60 68.79
CA LYS A 122 143.69 47.17 68.66
C LYS A 122 142.25 46.86 69.06
N GLN A 123 141.64 47.68 69.92
CA GLN A 123 140.22 47.56 70.30
C GLN A 123 139.32 48.19 69.24
N LEU A 124 139.71 49.34 68.68
CA LEU A 124 138.97 50.03 67.62
C LEU A 124 138.87 49.16 66.35
N PHE A 125 139.98 48.53 65.93
CA PHE A 125 140.00 47.61 64.79
C PHE A 125 139.13 46.35 64.99
N LYS A 126 138.97 45.89 66.24
CA LYS A 126 138.05 44.77 66.57
C LYS A 126 136.59 45.20 66.45
N LEU A 127 136.26 46.39 66.94
CA LEU A 127 134.90 46.95 66.86
C LEU A 127 134.48 47.24 65.43
N GLU A 128 135.40 47.75 64.60
CA GLU A 128 135.17 48.01 63.18
C GLU A 128 134.90 46.71 62.40
N ARG A 129 135.66 45.65 62.66
CA ARG A 129 135.37 44.32 62.10
C ARG A 129 134.02 43.76 62.55
N ILE A 130 133.62 43.97 63.80
CA ILE A 130 132.31 43.53 64.33
C ILE A 130 131.18 44.31 63.62
N ALA A 131 131.31 45.63 63.49
CA ALA A 131 130.34 46.47 62.80
C ALA A 131 130.20 46.09 61.32
N GLU A 132 131.31 45.83 60.63
CA GLU A 132 131.31 45.36 59.24
C GLU A 132 130.61 43.99 59.13
N THR A 133 130.91 43.02 60.01
CA THR A 133 130.21 41.73 59.99
C THR A 133 128.72 41.85 60.26
N TYR A 134 128.31 42.75 61.17
CA TYR A 134 126.90 43.01 61.45
C TYR A 134 126.20 43.66 60.24
N TYR A 135 126.83 44.63 59.60
CA TYR A 135 126.30 45.28 58.41
C TYR A 135 126.16 44.31 57.25
N GLN A 136 127.18 43.48 56.98
CA GLN A 136 127.12 42.46 55.94
C GLN A 136 126.06 41.38 56.24
N SER A 137 125.90 40.97 57.50
CA SER A 137 124.84 40.04 57.92
C SER A 137 123.44 40.63 57.68
N SER A 138 123.23 41.89 58.06
CA SER A 138 121.95 42.59 57.86
C SER A 138 121.62 42.79 56.38
N GLN A 139 122.62 43.10 55.55
CA GLN A 139 122.46 43.20 54.09
C GLN A 139 122.15 41.84 53.45
N ASN A 140 122.73 40.75 53.94
CA ASN A 140 122.40 39.40 53.47
C ASN A 140 120.98 38.99 53.87
N GLU A 141 120.55 39.23 55.12
CA GLU A 141 119.16 39.01 55.55
C GLU A 141 118.16 39.84 54.72
N LEU A 142 118.51 41.09 54.38
CA LEU A 142 117.68 41.93 53.54
C LEU A 142 117.55 41.36 52.12
N LYS A 143 118.65 40.89 51.53
CA LYS A 143 118.65 40.21 50.21
C LYS A 143 117.82 38.93 50.24
N GLU A 144 117.95 38.11 51.29
CA GLU A 144 117.15 36.89 51.46
C GLU A 144 115.65 37.20 51.54
N LYS A 145 115.27 38.23 52.32
CA LYS A 145 113.88 38.70 52.37
C LYS A 145 113.39 39.23 51.02
N GLN A 146 114.26 39.89 50.26
CA GLN A 146 113.93 40.42 48.95
C GLN A 146 113.72 39.30 47.92
N PHE A 147 114.56 38.25 47.95
CA PHE A 147 114.36 37.03 47.17
C PHE A 147 113.08 36.28 47.57
N ALA A 148 112.82 36.15 48.88
CA ALA A 148 111.59 35.53 49.37
C ALA A 148 110.34 36.30 48.91
N TYR A 149 110.38 37.64 48.95
CA TYR A 149 109.30 38.49 48.46
C TYR A 149 109.08 38.32 46.94
N GLN A 150 110.14 38.26 46.14
CA GLN A 150 110.05 38.01 44.70
C GLN A 150 109.45 36.63 44.39
N ASN A 151 109.81 35.59 45.15
CA ASN A 151 109.22 34.26 45.00
C ASN A 151 107.72 34.27 45.32
N ILE A 152 107.31 34.93 46.40
CA ILE A 152 105.90 35.09 46.76
C ILE A 152 105.14 35.85 45.65
N GLN A 153 105.73 36.90 45.08
CA GLN A 153 105.12 37.64 43.96
C GLN A 153 104.94 36.76 42.72
N MET A 154 105.94 35.94 42.38
CA MET A 154 105.84 34.98 41.26
C MET A 154 104.76 33.93 41.51
N GLU A 155 104.66 33.41 42.73
CA GLU A 155 103.62 32.44 43.11
C GLU A 155 102.22 33.06 43.06
N LEU A 156 102.07 34.32 43.50
CA LEU A 156 100.83 35.07 43.39
C LEU A 156 100.40 35.25 41.92
N ILE A 157 101.33 35.60 41.03
CA ILE A 157 101.06 35.74 39.59
C ILE A 157 100.61 34.40 39.00
N ASN A 158 101.29 33.29 39.35
CA ASN A 158 100.90 31.96 38.89
C ASN A 158 99.50 31.56 39.39
N LEU A 159 99.16 31.86 40.64
CA LEU A 159 97.84 31.61 41.20
C LEU A 159 96.75 32.47 40.52
N GLN A 160 97.04 33.74 40.24
CA GLN A 160 96.14 34.62 39.50
C GLN A 160 95.85 34.11 38.08
N GLN A 161 96.90 33.68 37.36
CA GLN A 161 96.73 33.05 36.04
C GLN A 161 95.89 31.78 36.11
N ARG A 162 96.14 30.93 37.11
CA ARG A 162 95.38 29.69 37.30
C ARG A 162 93.92 29.95 37.67
N ASN A 163 93.64 30.96 38.50
CA ASN A 163 92.27 31.38 38.79
C ASN A 163 91.56 31.92 37.55
N SER A 164 92.22 32.73 36.73
CA SER A 164 91.66 33.21 35.46
C SER A 164 91.33 32.06 34.51
N GLN A 165 92.21 31.04 34.44
CA GLN A 165 91.92 29.83 33.66
C GLN A 165 90.70 29.06 34.21
N PHE A 166 90.60 28.89 35.53
CA PHE A 166 89.44 28.24 36.15
C PHE A 166 88.12 29.00 35.92
N GLU A 167 88.15 30.33 35.95
CA GLU A 167 86.98 31.15 35.60
C GLU A 167 86.55 30.92 34.15
N GLN A 168 87.50 30.87 33.22
CA GLN A 168 87.22 30.58 31.80
C GLN A 168 86.66 29.17 31.60
N ASP A 169 87.23 28.17 32.28
CA ASP A 169 86.76 26.78 32.21
C ASP A 169 85.34 26.64 32.78
N ASN A 170 85.02 27.34 33.87
CA ASN A 170 83.68 27.39 34.44
C ASN A 170 82.67 28.06 33.49
N GLN A 171 83.04 29.19 32.86
CA GLN A 171 82.21 29.85 31.86
C GLN A 171 81.92 28.95 30.65
N ASN A 172 82.93 28.21 30.17
CA ASN A 172 82.77 27.25 29.08
C ASN A 172 81.83 26.09 29.48
N LEU A 173 81.94 25.58 30.72
CA LEU A 173 81.03 24.55 31.23
C LEU A 173 79.58 25.07 31.32
N GLU A 174 79.38 26.27 31.84
CA GLU A 174 78.07 26.90 31.94
C GLU A 174 77.44 27.13 30.56
N PHE A 175 78.23 27.60 29.59
CA PHE A 175 77.80 27.72 28.20
C PHE A 175 77.39 26.37 27.61
N ASN A 176 78.21 25.33 27.76
CA ASN A 176 77.89 23.99 27.24
C ASN A 176 76.63 23.39 27.87
N LEU A 177 76.43 23.58 29.19
CA LEU A 177 75.22 23.17 29.89
C LEU A 177 73.99 23.92 29.38
N THR A 178 74.13 25.22 29.11
CA THR A 178 73.06 26.07 28.56
C THR A 178 72.62 25.56 27.19
N VAL A 179 73.58 25.36 26.27
CA VAL A 179 73.31 24.82 24.93
C VAL A 179 72.64 23.44 25.00
N GLN A 180 73.11 22.54 25.87
CA GLN A 180 72.46 21.25 26.04
C GLN A 180 71.02 21.39 26.55
N THR A 181 70.78 22.30 27.50
CA THR A 181 69.45 22.55 28.06
C THR A 181 68.49 23.07 26.99
N GLU A 182 68.95 23.96 26.12
CA GLU A 182 68.19 24.46 24.97
C GLU A 182 67.87 23.33 23.97
N GLU A 183 68.85 22.50 23.61
CA GLU A 183 68.62 21.34 22.73
C GLU A 183 67.60 20.35 23.33
N PHE A 184 67.67 20.10 24.64
CA PHE A 184 66.69 19.25 25.33
C PHE A 184 65.30 19.88 25.30
N ALA A 185 65.18 21.18 25.53
CA ALA A 185 63.91 21.90 25.46
C ALA A 185 63.30 21.86 24.04
N GLU A 186 64.10 22.00 22.98
CA GLU A 186 63.62 21.85 21.60
C GLU A 186 63.13 20.43 21.29
N LYS A 187 63.86 19.41 21.75
CA LYS A 187 63.47 18.00 21.60
C LYS A 187 62.19 17.71 22.39
N GLU A 188 62.07 18.22 23.61
CA GLU A 188 60.87 18.10 24.45
C GLU A 188 59.67 18.75 23.77
N ASN A 189 59.81 19.99 23.28
CA ASN A 189 58.75 20.68 22.53
C ASN A 189 58.31 19.88 21.30
N THR A 190 59.27 19.33 20.53
CA THR A 190 58.98 18.52 19.35
C THR A 190 58.19 17.25 19.71
N LEU A 191 58.62 16.54 20.77
CA LEU A 191 57.92 15.35 21.26
C LEU A 191 56.53 15.70 21.78
N GLN A 192 56.37 16.82 22.47
CA GLN A 192 55.08 17.27 22.99
C GLN A 192 54.08 17.57 21.87
N VAL A 193 54.54 18.18 20.77
CA VAL A 193 53.73 18.37 19.56
C VAL A 193 53.33 17.03 18.94
N GLN A 194 54.27 16.08 18.81
CA GLN A 194 53.96 14.75 18.27
C GLN A 194 52.94 14.00 19.14
N ILE A 195 53.10 14.05 20.47
CA ILE A 195 52.14 13.46 21.43
C ILE A 195 50.75 14.07 21.24
N THR A 196 50.67 15.40 21.13
CA THR A 196 49.40 16.11 20.93
C THR A 196 48.73 15.70 19.61
N ASN A 197 49.49 15.59 18.52
CA ASN A 197 48.98 15.14 17.23
C ASN A 197 48.44 13.70 17.29
N LEU A 198 49.20 12.77 17.90
CA LEU A 198 48.75 11.39 18.08
C LEU A 198 47.51 11.28 18.97
N GLN A 199 47.40 12.12 20.00
CA GLN A 199 46.19 12.19 20.84
C GLN A 199 44.97 12.66 20.04
N ASN A 200 45.14 13.67 19.18
CA ASN A 200 44.08 14.17 18.31
C ASN A 200 43.64 13.11 17.28
N GLU A 201 44.60 12.42 16.65
CA GLU A 201 44.30 11.31 15.73
C GLU A 201 43.56 10.18 16.42
N LYS A 202 44.01 9.78 17.62
CA LYS A 202 43.34 8.77 18.44
C LYS A 202 41.89 9.18 18.75
N GLN A 203 41.66 10.44 19.12
CA GLN A 203 40.32 10.94 19.41
C GLN A 203 39.43 10.96 18.16
N ALA A 204 39.97 11.38 17.00
CA ALA A 204 39.25 11.35 15.74
C ALA A 204 38.86 9.91 15.34
N LEU A 205 39.78 8.96 15.50
CA LEU A 205 39.53 7.54 15.22
C LEU A 205 38.44 6.97 16.15
N ALA A 206 38.51 7.28 17.45
CA ALA A 206 37.50 6.86 18.43
C ALA A 206 36.11 7.41 18.09
N ASN A 207 36.02 8.70 17.72
CA ASN A 207 34.77 9.32 17.32
C ASN A 207 34.19 8.69 16.04
N ASN A 208 35.04 8.38 15.06
CA ASN A 208 34.60 7.71 13.83
C ASN A 208 34.10 6.28 14.11
N LEU A 209 34.80 5.54 14.98
CA LEU A 209 34.37 4.19 15.37
C LEU A 209 33.04 4.21 16.13
N ALA A 210 32.85 5.19 17.02
CA ALA A 210 31.58 5.37 17.74
C ALA A 210 30.41 5.66 16.78
N LYS A 211 30.61 6.55 15.80
CA LYS A 211 29.60 6.82 14.75
C LYS A 211 29.28 5.59 13.91
N GLN A 212 30.30 4.81 13.54
CA GLN A 212 30.08 3.56 12.80
C GLN A 212 29.30 2.52 13.62
N LEU A 213 29.58 2.40 14.92
CA LEU A 213 28.83 1.52 15.81
C LEU A 213 27.37 1.93 15.90
N GLU A 214 27.08 3.21 16.13
CA GLU A 214 25.71 3.73 16.20
C GLU A 214 24.95 3.53 14.88
N GLN A 215 25.62 3.76 13.75
CA GLN A 215 25.03 3.51 12.42
C GLN A 215 24.76 2.02 12.18
N ASN A 216 25.64 1.13 12.63
CA ASN A 216 25.44 -0.31 12.53
C ASN A 216 24.28 -0.78 13.42
N GLU A 217 24.15 -0.26 14.64
CA GLU A 217 23.01 -0.54 15.52
C GLU A 217 21.68 -0.11 14.89
N LEU A 218 21.63 1.11 14.33
CA LEU A 218 20.45 1.60 13.63
C LEU A 218 20.09 0.72 12.43
N THR A 219 21.10 0.32 11.64
CA THR A 219 20.91 -0.54 10.47
C THR A 219 20.39 -1.92 10.88
N THR A 220 20.93 -2.51 11.95
CA THR A 220 20.44 -3.79 12.51
C THR A 220 19.00 -3.67 13.00
N GLN A 221 18.62 -2.58 13.67
CA GLN A 221 17.23 -2.33 14.06
C GLN A 221 16.29 -2.20 12.86
N GLN A 222 16.73 -1.52 11.79
CA GLN A 222 15.96 -1.41 10.55
C GLN A 222 15.73 -2.78 9.90
N PHE A 223 16.78 -3.62 9.81
CA PHE A 223 16.64 -4.98 9.30
C PHE A 223 15.70 -5.82 10.17
N GLN A 224 15.79 -5.73 11.50
CA GLN A 224 14.88 -6.44 12.39
C GLN A 224 13.41 -6.02 12.19
N ASN A 225 13.16 -4.72 12.02
CA ASN A 225 11.82 -4.20 11.71
C ASN A 225 11.30 -4.70 10.36
N GLN A 226 12.17 -4.84 9.36
CA GLN A 226 11.81 -5.39 8.06
C GLN A 226 11.50 -6.89 8.15
N ILE A 227 12.30 -7.66 8.89
CA ILE A 227 12.04 -9.08 9.18
C ILE A 227 10.69 -9.26 9.87
N ASN A 228 10.39 -8.43 10.86
CA ASN A 228 9.12 -8.50 11.58
C ASN A 228 7.92 -8.22 10.65
N ARG A 229 8.02 -7.22 9.77
CA ARG A 229 6.99 -6.92 8.76
C ARG A 229 6.78 -8.09 7.79
N LEU A 230 7.87 -8.65 7.26
CA LEU A 230 7.81 -9.81 6.36
C LEU A 230 7.21 -11.04 7.05
N ASN A 231 7.49 -11.26 8.33
CA ASN A 231 6.89 -12.35 9.09
C ASN A 231 5.38 -12.15 9.30
N GLN A 232 4.92 -10.92 9.54
CA GLN A 232 3.49 -10.61 9.63
C GLN A 232 2.77 -10.85 8.29
N GLU A 233 3.36 -10.40 7.18
CA GLU A 233 2.84 -10.65 5.84
C GLU A 233 2.79 -12.15 5.52
N LYS A 234 3.85 -12.89 5.85
CA LYS A 234 3.89 -14.36 5.70
C LYS A 234 2.75 -15.02 6.46
N ASN A 235 2.52 -14.65 7.72
CA ASN A 235 1.45 -15.22 8.53
C ASN A 235 0.08 -14.92 7.93
N SER A 236 -0.16 -13.66 7.51
CA SER A 236 -1.42 -13.28 6.86
C SER A 236 -1.67 -14.05 5.56
N LEU A 237 -0.65 -14.23 4.73
CA LEU A 237 -0.74 -15.02 3.50
C LEU A 237 -1.00 -16.50 3.80
N GLN A 238 -0.40 -17.03 4.87
CA GLN A 238 -0.61 -18.41 5.29
C GLN A 238 -2.03 -18.66 5.79
N ASP A 239 -2.61 -17.73 6.56
CA ASP A 239 -4.03 -17.79 6.98
C ASP A 239 -4.97 -17.74 5.76
N GLN A 240 -4.70 -16.86 4.80
CA GLN A 240 -5.46 -16.81 3.54
C GLN A 240 -5.37 -18.11 2.74
N LEU A 241 -4.20 -18.76 2.74
CA LEU A 241 -4.00 -20.02 2.04
C LEU A 241 -4.79 -21.15 2.71
N ILE A 242 -4.75 -21.25 4.03
CA ILE A 242 -5.54 -22.22 4.80
C ILE A 242 -7.05 -22.02 4.55
N GLN A 243 -7.52 -20.77 4.51
CA GLN A 243 -8.92 -20.47 4.22
C GLN A 243 -9.31 -20.92 2.80
N LYS A 244 -8.45 -20.66 1.81
CA LYS A 244 -8.71 -21.09 0.43
C LYS A 244 -8.71 -22.61 0.31
N GLU A 245 -7.79 -23.31 0.97
CA GLU A 245 -7.76 -24.77 1.02
C GLU A 245 -9.05 -25.33 1.63
N THR A 246 -9.53 -24.74 2.72
CA THR A 246 -10.79 -25.13 3.37
C THR A 246 -11.99 -24.95 2.43
N ASN A 247 -12.10 -23.78 1.79
CA ASN A 247 -13.18 -23.52 0.83
C ASN A 247 -13.15 -24.47 -0.37
N ILE A 248 -11.95 -24.81 -0.87
CA ILE A 248 -11.79 -25.77 -1.97
C ILE A 248 -12.24 -27.16 -1.53
N GLN A 249 -11.90 -27.57 -0.31
CA GLN A 249 -12.33 -28.86 0.23
C GLN A 249 -13.84 -28.94 0.40
N GLU A 250 -14.48 -27.90 0.95
CA GLU A 250 -15.94 -27.83 1.06
C GLU A 250 -16.63 -27.90 -0.30
N LEU A 251 -16.11 -27.18 -1.31
CA LEU A 251 -16.66 -27.20 -2.66
C LEU A 251 -16.51 -28.58 -3.31
N LYS A 252 -15.40 -29.27 -3.05
CA LYS A 252 -15.16 -30.63 -3.52
C LYS A 252 -16.16 -31.60 -2.91
N ASP A 253 -16.38 -31.52 -1.59
CA ASP A 253 -17.34 -32.37 -0.88
C ASP A 253 -18.77 -32.12 -1.38
N GLN A 254 -19.13 -30.86 -1.66
CA GLN A 254 -20.42 -30.51 -2.27
C GLN A 254 -20.58 -31.13 -3.66
N TYR A 255 -19.56 -31.04 -4.52
CA TYR A 255 -19.60 -31.62 -5.86
C TYR A 255 -19.70 -33.15 -5.82
N GLU A 256 -18.95 -33.80 -4.92
CA GLU A 256 -18.98 -35.25 -4.75
C GLU A 256 -20.37 -35.73 -4.28
N ASN A 257 -20.99 -35.00 -3.35
CA ASN A 257 -22.37 -35.27 -2.92
C ASN A 257 -23.38 -35.12 -4.07
N GLN A 258 -23.28 -34.06 -4.87
CA GLN A 258 -24.16 -33.87 -6.04
C GLN A 258 -23.98 -34.98 -7.07
N LEU A 259 -22.74 -35.42 -7.30
CA LEU A 259 -22.44 -36.51 -8.23
C LEU A 259 -23.06 -37.83 -7.74
N ILE A 260 -22.90 -38.17 -6.47
CA ILE A 260 -23.51 -39.35 -5.86
C ILE A 260 -25.05 -39.29 -5.98
N GLN A 261 -25.65 -38.14 -5.70
CA GLN A 261 -27.10 -37.94 -5.83
C GLN A 261 -27.56 -38.15 -7.28
N SER A 262 -26.87 -37.56 -8.25
CA SER A 262 -27.20 -37.72 -9.67
C SER A 262 -27.06 -39.17 -10.13
N GLN A 263 -26.05 -39.89 -9.65
CA GLN A 263 -25.87 -41.32 -9.96
C GLN A 263 -26.99 -42.18 -9.39
N ASN A 264 -27.42 -41.91 -8.15
CA ASN A 264 -28.53 -42.60 -7.53
C ASN A 264 -29.84 -42.35 -8.28
N ASN A 265 -30.14 -41.09 -8.63
CA ASN A 265 -31.31 -40.74 -9.42
C ASN A 265 -31.30 -41.43 -10.79
N HIS A 266 -30.16 -41.46 -11.47
CA HIS A 266 -30.03 -42.16 -12.75
C HIS A 266 -30.30 -43.66 -12.62
N LYS A 267 -29.77 -44.30 -11.56
CA LYS A 267 -30.03 -45.72 -11.29
C LYS A 267 -31.52 -45.98 -11.03
N GLN A 268 -32.16 -45.14 -10.23
CA GLN A 268 -33.59 -45.25 -9.95
C GLN A 268 -34.43 -45.09 -11.22
N MET A 269 -34.19 -44.06 -12.03
CA MET A 269 -34.90 -43.87 -13.31
C MET A 269 -34.70 -45.06 -14.25
N LYS A 270 -33.51 -45.65 -14.27
CA LYS A 270 -33.24 -46.85 -15.07
C LYS A 270 -34.08 -48.05 -14.62
N ASP A 271 -34.19 -48.24 -13.31
CA ASP A 271 -35.00 -49.32 -12.73
C ASP A 271 -36.50 -49.09 -12.99
N GLU A 272 -36.99 -47.86 -12.85
CA GLU A 272 -38.37 -47.48 -13.16
C GLU A 272 -38.71 -47.66 -14.64
N ASN A 273 -37.83 -47.24 -15.55
CA ASN A 273 -37.99 -47.45 -16.99
C ASN A 273 -38.07 -48.94 -17.35
N LEU A 274 -37.24 -49.78 -16.72
CA LEU A 274 -37.29 -51.23 -16.93
C LEU A 274 -38.63 -51.83 -16.46
N GLN A 275 -39.22 -51.30 -15.40
CA GLN A 275 -40.56 -51.72 -14.94
C GLN A 275 -41.65 -51.27 -15.91
N LEU A 276 -41.60 -50.01 -16.36
CA LEU A 276 -42.54 -49.47 -17.35
C LEU A 276 -42.50 -50.26 -18.66
N GLU A 277 -41.31 -50.62 -19.13
CA GLU A 277 -41.15 -51.44 -20.34
C GLU A 277 -41.81 -52.82 -20.18
N LYS A 278 -41.65 -53.47 -19.02
CA LYS A 278 -42.33 -54.73 -18.72
C LYS A 278 -43.85 -54.56 -18.74
N VAL A 279 -44.37 -53.52 -18.10
CA VAL A 279 -45.82 -53.24 -18.07
C VAL A 279 -46.36 -52.99 -19.48
N ALA A 280 -45.70 -52.13 -20.27
CA ALA A 280 -46.09 -51.84 -21.64
C ALA A 280 -46.11 -53.11 -22.50
N LYS A 281 -45.10 -53.98 -22.36
CA LYS A 281 -45.05 -55.27 -23.07
C LYS A 281 -46.20 -56.19 -22.68
N THR A 282 -46.53 -56.28 -21.39
CA THR A 282 -47.68 -57.08 -20.93
C THR A 282 -49.00 -56.53 -21.45
N TYR A 283 -49.20 -55.21 -21.42
CA TYR A 283 -50.41 -54.56 -21.92
C TYR A 283 -50.60 -54.76 -23.42
N TYR A 284 -49.53 -54.57 -24.21
CA TYR A 284 -49.53 -54.82 -25.65
C TYR A 284 -49.91 -56.28 -25.96
N GLN A 285 -49.37 -57.23 -25.19
CA GLN A 285 -49.67 -58.65 -25.39
C GLN A 285 -51.11 -59.01 -25.02
N SER A 286 -51.66 -58.41 -23.96
CA SER A 286 -53.09 -58.55 -23.62
C SER A 286 -53.98 -58.00 -24.73
N SER A 287 -53.71 -56.79 -25.19
CA SER A 287 -54.45 -56.14 -26.28
C SER A 287 -54.42 -56.96 -27.58
N GLN A 288 -53.28 -57.56 -27.90
CA GLN A 288 -53.12 -58.47 -29.06
C GLN A 288 -53.96 -59.74 -28.93
N ASN A 289 -54.16 -60.26 -27.72
CA ASN A 289 -54.99 -61.44 -27.49
C ASN A 289 -56.49 -61.08 -27.63
N GLU A 290 -56.93 -59.97 -27.04
CA GLU A 290 -58.30 -59.47 -27.19
C GLU A 290 -58.65 -59.18 -28.66
N LEU A 291 -57.74 -58.56 -29.42
CA LEU A 291 -57.94 -58.34 -30.86
C LEU A 291 -58.12 -59.65 -31.64
N LYS A 292 -57.41 -60.72 -31.28
CA LYS A 292 -57.58 -62.03 -31.92
C LYS A 292 -58.95 -62.62 -31.59
N GLU A 293 -59.42 -62.49 -30.35
CA GLU A 293 -60.76 -62.94 -29.96
C GLU A 293 -61.85 -62.20 -30.74
N ILE A 294 -61.78 -60.86 -30.80
CA ILE A 294 -62.71 -60.03 -31.58
C ILE A 294 -62.66 -60.40 -33.07
N GLN A 295 -61.49 -60.67 -33.64
CA GLN A 295 -61.37 -61.11 -35.03
C GLN A 295 -62.05 -62.46 -35.29
N ILE A 296 -61.97 -63.39 -34.33
CA ILE A 296 -62.67 -64.69 -34.40
C ILE A 296 -64.19 -64.47 -34.36
N GLU A 297 -64.69 -63.65 -33.43
CA GLU A 297 -66.11 -63.32 -33.33
C GLU A 297 -66.62 -62.61 -34.60
N LEU A 298 -65.85 -61.66 -35.13
CA LEU A 298 -66.16 -60.97 -36.39
C LEU A 298 -66.23 -61.94 -37.56
N GLN A 299 -65.33 -62.94 -37.64
CA GLN A 299 -65.40 -63.97 -38.67
C GLN A 299 -66.64 -64.84 -38.55
N GLN A 300 -67.06 -65.18 -37.32
CA GLN A 300 -68.29 -65.94 -37.08
C GLN A 300 -69.52 -65.12 -37.49
N SER A 301 -69.62 -63.87 -37.05
CA SER A 301 -70.71 -62.97 -37.41
C SER A 301 -70.76 -62.70 -38.92
N LYS A 302 -69.61 -62.56 -39.60
CA LYS A 302 -69.55 -62.47 -41.07
C LYS A 302 -70.10 -63.72 -41.74
N LYS A 303 -69.75 -64.92 -41.28
CA LYS A 303 -70.31 -66.18 -41.83
C LYS A 303 -71.82 -66.26 -41.64
N GLU A 304 -72.33 -65.83 -40.48
CA GLU A 304 -73.77 -65.76 -40.22
C GLU A 304 -74.46 -64.73 -41.12
N ASN A 305 -73.87 -63.54 -41.27
CA ASN A 305 -74.36 -62.50 -42.15
C ASN A 305 -74.33 -62.94 -43.62
N ASP A 306 -73.30 -63.67 -44.07
CA ASP A 306 -73.23 -64.23 -45.41
C ASP A 306 -74.33 -65.28 -45.63
N ASN A 307 -74.64 -66.10 -44.62
CA ASN A 307 -75.76 -67.04 -44.67
C ASN A 307 -77.11 -66.31 -44.75
N LEU A 308 -77.31 -65.27 -43.93
CA LEU A 308 -78.48 -64.40 -44.00
C LEU A 308 -78.56 -63.65 -45.33
N TYR A 309 -77.44 -63.17 -45.85
CA TYR A 309 -77.34 -62.52 -47.15
C TYR A 309 -77.68 -63.49 -48.27
N GLN A 310 -77.21 -64.74 -48.24
CA GLN A 310 -77.62 -65.76 -49.21
C GLN A 310 -79.12 -66.09 -49.12
N LYS A 311 -79.70 -66.12 -47.92
CA LYS A 311 -81.16 -66.23 -47.74
C LYS A 311 -81.88 -65.00 -48.33
N ASN A 312 -81.36 -63.80 -48.06
CA ASN A 312 -81.90 -62.56 -48.59
C ASN A 312 -81.74 -62.47 -50.10
N VAL A 313 -80.65 -62.94 -50.70
CA VAL A 313 -80.47 -63.03 -52.17
C VAL A 313 -81.45 -64.04 -52.75
N LYS A 314 -81.75 -65.15 -52.08
CA LYS A 314 -82.83 -66.05 -52.53
C LYS A 314 -84.20 -65.35 -52.50
N LEU A 315 -84.48 -64.55 -51.48
CA LEU A 315 -85.69 -63.72 -51.38
C LEU A 315 -85.69 -62.55 -52.39
N VAL A 316 -84.55 -61.91 -52.61
CA VAL A 316 -84.34 -60.83 -53.56
C VAL A 316 -84.47 -61.39 -54.95
N ASN A 317 -83.88 -62.52 -55.33
CA ASN A 317 -84.12 -63.17 -56.63
C ASN A 317 -85.59 -63.57 -56.82
N GLN A 318 -86.31 -63.92 -55.74
CA GLN A 318 -87.77 -64.08 -55.78
C GLN A 318 -88.48 -62.73 -56.04
N LEU A 319 -87.99 -61.63 -55.47
CA LEU A 319 -88.43 -60.25 -55.71
C LEU A 319 -87.89 -59.65 -57.03
N GLU A 320 -86.79 -60.13 -57.59
CA GLU A 320 -86.09 -59.59 -58.75
C GLU A 320 -86.60 -60.28 -60.00
N ASN A 321 -87.06 -61.53 -59.89
CA ASN A 321 -88.08 -62.07 -60.80
C ASN A 321 -89.36 -61.22 -60.85
N LEU A 322 -89.68 -60.47 -59.78
CA LEU A 322 -90.78 -59.48 -59.77
C LEU A 322 -90.32 -58.06 -60.20
N PHE A 323 -89.03 -57.74 -60.14
CA PHE A 323 -88.47 -56.39 -60.34
C PHE A 323 -87.52 -56.27 -61.55
N HIS A 324 -87.39 -57.29 -62.40
CA HIS A 324 -86.66 -57.31 -63.69
C HIS A 324 -87.18 -56.29 -64.73
N GLN A 325 -87.83 -55.21 -64.32
CA GLN A 325 -88.17 -54.10 -65.18
C GLN A 325 -87.15 -52.97 -65.20
N ASN A 326 -86.37 -52.63 -64.17
CA ASN A 326 -85.45 -51.48 -64.29
C ASN A 326 -84.24 -51.55 -63.34
N ALA A 327 -83.04 -51.56 -63.92
CA ALA A 327 -81.74 -51.74 -63.27
C ALA A 327 -81.15 -50.45 -62.63
N LEU A 328 -80.36 -50.68 -61.57
CA LEU A 328 -79.50 -49.77 -60.79
C LEU A 328 -78.03 -49.77 -61.34
N PRO A 329 -77.01 -49.15 -60.69
CA PRO A 329 -76.57 -47.75 -60.70
C PRO A 329 -75.04 -47.65 -60.98
N ASN A 330 -74.36 -46.52 -60.72
CA ASN A 330 -72.88 -46.42 -60.78
C ASN A 330 -72.25 -45.89 -59.47
N ASN A 331 -71.06 -46.45 -59.16
CA ASN A 331 -70.23 -46.23 -57.98
C ASN A 331 -69.08 -45.23 -58.22
N GLU A 332 -68.89 -44.37 -57.21
CA GLU A 332 -67.69 -43.99 -56.44
C GLU A 332 -66.24 -43.89 -57.01
N LEU A 333 -65.57 -42.87 -56.43
CA LEU A 333 -64.19 -42.82 -55.87
C LEU A 333 -63.00 -42.57 -56.78
N SER A 334 -62.19 -41.57 -56.38
CA SER A 334 -60.73 -41.63 -56.54
C SER A 334 -59.99 -40.94 -55.39
N ASN A 335 -58.94 -41.65 -54.96
CA ASN A 335 -58.04 -41.39 -53.85
C ASN A 335 -56.88 -40.44 -54.24
N TYR A 336 -56.34 -39.82 -53.19
CA TYR A 336 -55.07 -39.09 -53.13
C TYR A 336 -53.84 -39.93 -53.54
N GLN A 337 -52.91 -39.28 -54.23
CA GLN A 337 -51.48 -39.61 -54.22
C GLN A 337 -50.66 -38.31 -54.17
N LEU A 338 -49.80 -38.21 -53.15
CA LEU A 338 -48.77 -37.19 -53.02
C LEU A 338 -47.72 -37.35 -54.12
N GLY A 339 -47.47 -36.28 -54.86
CA GLY A 339 -46.33 -36.10 -55.75
C GLY A 339 -46.00 -34.62 -55.84
N ASP A 340 -44.72 -34.31 -55.66
CA ASP A 340 -44.02 -33.04 -55.87
C ASP A 340 -44.88 -31.79 -55.97
N SER A 341 -44.79 -30.96 -54.94
CA SER A 341 -45.13 -29.58 -55.12
C SER A 341 -43.98 -28.68 -54.63
N ASN A 342 -43.38 -28.00 -55.60
CA ASN A 342 -43.28 -26.55 -55.52
C ASN A 342 -44.70 -25.98 -55.33
N GLN A 343 -45.33 -26.29 -54.20
CA GLN A 343 -46.52 -25.58 -53.77
C GLN A 343 -45.97 -24.23 -53.35
N SER A 344 -46.37 -23.23 -54.11
CA SER A 344 -46.50 -21.88 -53.60
C SER A 344 -47.08 -21.96 -52.18
N TYR A 345 -46.22 -21.87 -51.17
CA TYR A 345 -46.63 -21.55 -49.80
C TYR A 345 -46.94 -20.05 -49.66
N GLY A 346 -47.19 -19.38 -50.79
CA GLY A 346 -47.87 -18.09 -50.92
C GLY A 346 -49.34 -18.25 -51.36
N MET A 347 -49.97 -19.41 -51.11
CA MET A 347 -51.42 -19.54 -50.98
C MET A 347 -51.66 -19.97 -49.52
N ASP A 348 -52.32 -19.21 -48.67
CA ASP A 348 -53.28 -18.13 -48.93
C ASP A 348 -53.25 -17.20 -47.71
N LEU A 349 -52.46 -16.12 -47.72
CA LEU A 349 -52.58 -15.08 -46.68
C LEU A 349 -54.04 -14.65 -46.51
N TYR A 350 -54.79 -14.64 -47.60
CA TYR A 350 -56.23 -14.46 -47.61
C TYR A 350 -56.99 -15.52 -46.81
N ASN A 351 -56.68 -16.81 -46.98
CA ASN A 351 -57.31 -17.89 -46.20
C ASN A 351 -56.84 -17.89 -44.75
N ASP A 352 -55.57 -17.60 -44.49
CA ASP A 352 -55.04 -17.47 -43.13
C ASP A 352 -55.77 -16.34 -42.41
N ILE A 353 -55.84 -15.14 -43.01
CA ILE A 353 -56.62 -14.00 -42.47
C ILE A 353 -58.10 -14.38 -42.32
N SER A 354 -58.66 -15.12 -43.28
CA SER A 354 -60.05 -15.58 -43.23
C SER A 354 -60.29 -16.57 -42.08
N ILE A 355 -59.37 -17.50 -41.85
CA ILE A 355 -59.39 -18.49 -40.75
C ILE A 355 -59.25 -17.78 -39.41
N LEU A 356 -58.31 -16.84 -39.27
CA LEU A 356 -58.15 -16.06 -38.04
C LEU A 356 -59.37 -15.19 -37.78
N ASN A 357 -59.93 -14.54 -38.81
CA ASN A 357 -61.12 -13.72 -38.65
C ASN A 357 -62.32 -14.58 -38.24
N TYR A 358 -62.51 -15.74 -38.87
CA TYR A 358 -63.53 -16.73 -38.49
C TYR A 358 -63.33 -17.22 -37.05
N SER A 359 -62.10 -17.55 -36.67
CA SER A 359 -61.75 -17.99 -35.31
C SER A 359 -61.98 -16.88 -34.29
N LEU A 360 -61.63 -15.63 -34.59
CA LEU A 360 -61.86 -14.45 -33.73
C LEU A 360 -63.36 -14.16 -33.58
N GLU A 361 -64.11 -14.18 -34.67
CA GLU A 361 -65.55 -13.98 -34.68
C GLU A 361 -66.25 -15.06 -33.85
N LYS A 362 -65.86 -16.34 -34.03
CA LYS A 362 -66.35 -17.45 -33.21
C LYS A 362 -65.86 -17.38 -31.77
N TYR A 363 -64.67 -16.88 -31.52
CA TYR A 363 -64.12 -16.77 -30.18
C TYR A 363 -64.73 -15.63 -29.40
N ILE A 364 -65.20 -14.56 -30.04
CA ILE A 364 -66.06 -13.53 -29.42
C ILE A 364 -67.52 -13.99 -29.40
N THR A 365 -67.84 -14.89 -30.34
CA THR A 365 -69.01 -15.73 -30.58
C THR A 365 -70.28 -14.97 -30.93
N ASP A 366 -71.00 -15.51 -31.93
CA ASP A 366 -72.34 -15.13 -32.37
C ASP A 366 -73.14 -14.43 -31.28
N LEU A 367 -73.38 -13.14 -31.44
CA LEU A 367 -74.21 -12.30 -30.58
C LEU A 367 -75.71 -12.68 -30.66
N ASN A 368 -76.02 -13.97 -30.75
CA ASN A 368 -77.34 -14.55 -30.69
C ASN A 368 -77.59 -15.05 -29.26
N GLN A 369 -78.47 -14.32 -28.55
CA GLN A 369 -79.22 -14.58 -27.30
C GLN A 369 -78.53 -15.23 -26.07
N ASP A 370 -77.42 -15.96 -26.19
CA ASP A 370 -76.80 -16.76 -25.11
C ASP A 370 -75.48 -16.16 -24.56
N VAL A 371 -75.07 -14.97 -25.02
CA VAL A 371 -73.88 -14.23 -24.53
C VAL A 371 -74.25 -12.80 -24.12
N ILE A 372 -73.97 -12.45 -22.85
CA ILE A 372 -74.21 -11.11 -22.29
C ILE A 372 -72.89 -10.33 -22.29
N ILE A 373 -72.84 -9.18 -22.97
CA ILE A 373 -71.64 -8.33 -23.03
C ILE A 373 -71.67 -7.27 -21.92
N ASN A 374 -70.52 -7.05 -21.29
CA ASN A 374 -70.34 -5.97 -20.33
C ASN A 374 -70.12 -4.61 -21.04
N ILE A 375 -71.21 -3.90 -21.34
CA ILE A 375 -71.19 -2.63 -22.08
C ILE A 375 -70.35 -1.54 -21.38
N GLU A 376 -70.26 -1.54 -20.05
CA GLU A 376 -69.45 -0.54 -19.31
C GLU A 376 -67.96 -0.72 -19.56
N GLU A 377 -67.48 -1.96 -19.60
CA GLU A 377 -66.07 -2.25 -19.93
C GLU A 377 -65.76 -1.95 -21.40
N ILE A 378 -66.69 -2.23 -22.32
CA ILE A 378 -66.51 -1.84 -23.74
C ILE A 378 -66.43 -0.31 -23.88
N LYS A 379 -67.21 0.46 -23.11
CA LYS A 379 -67.10 1.94 -23.09
C LYS A 379 -65.74 2.42 -22.61
N LYS A 380 -65.12 1.74 -21.63
CA LYS A 380 -63.75 2.03 -21.18
C LYS A 380 -62.74 1.74 -22.29
N LEU A 381 -62.88 0.63 -23.01
CA LEU A 381 -62.02 0.32 -24.16
C LEU A 381 -62.17 1.34 -25.30
N LEU A 382 -63.39 1.79 -25.59
CA LEU A 382 -63.64 2.85 -26.58
C LEU A 382 -62.94 4.17 -26.22
N LEU A 383 -62.92 4.53 -24.93
CA LEU A 383 -62.17 5.70 -24.44
C LEU A 383 -60.65 5.52 -24.62
N VAL A 384 -60.12 4.32 -24.34
CA VAL A 384 -58.70 3.99 -24.57
C VAL A 384 -58.33 4.11 -26.05
N TYR A 385 -59.28 3.79 -26.94
CA TYR A 385 -59.11 3.91 -28.39
C TYR A 385 -59.51 5.27 -28.97
N GLU A 386 -59.78 6.28 -28.13
CA GLU A 386 -60.18 7.63 -28.53
C GLU A 386 -61.43 7.65 -29.44
N CYS A 387 -62.30 6.65 -29.31
CA CYS A 387 -63.51 6.54 -30.11
C CYS A 387 -64.67 7.33 -29.46
N SER A 388 -65.25 8.26 -30.23
CA SER A 388 -66.32 9.16 -29.74
C SER A 388 -67.74 8.57 -29.86
N THR A 389 -67.88 7.34 -30.32
CA THR A 389 -69.18 6.70 -30.61
C THR A 389 -69.86 6.21 -29.32
N LYS A 390 -71.17 6.47 -29.19
CA LYS A 390 -71.97 6.05 -28.03
C LYS A 390 -72.67 4.72 -28.33
N ILE A 391 -72.49 3.73 -27.45
CA ILE A 391 -73.24 2.47 -27.50
C ILE A 391 -74.65 2.71 -26.93
N SER A 392 -75.65 2.53 -27.78
CA SER A 392 -77.08 2.63 -27.49
C SER A 392 -77.67 1.30 -27.02
N SER A 393 -77.32 0.18 -27.66
CA SER A 393 -77.72 -1.17 -27.21
C SER A 393 -76.79 -2.27 -27.76
N GLN A 394 -76.73 -3.42 -27.09
CA GLN A 394 -75.91 -4.57 -27.54
C GLN A 394 -76.29 -5.05 -28.95
N LYS A 395 -77.59 -4.97 -29.30
CA LYS A 395 -78.12 -5.46 -30.57
C LYS A 395 -77.92 -4.46 -31.71
N ASP A 396 -78.07 -3.17 -31.43
CA ASP A 396 -77.96 -2.12 -32.45
C ASP A 396 -76.49 -1.81 -32.78
N ASP A 397 -75.58 -1.98 -31.82
CA ASP A 397 -74.15 -1.69 -31.96
C ASP A 397 -73.25 -2.94 -32.02
N GLN A 398 -73.83 -4.11 -32.32
CA GLN A 398 -73.16 -5.41 -32.34
C GLN A 398 -71.84 -5.41 -33.14
N LEU A 399 -71.84 -4.83 -34.35
CA LEU A 399 -70.66 -4.79 -35.21
C LEU A 399 -69.52 -3.95 -34.60
N LEU A 400 -69.85 -2.84 -33.95
CA LEU A 400 -68.87 -1.99 -33.27
C LEU A 400 -68.26 -2.72 -32.08
N ILE A 401 -69.10 -3.39 -31.28
CA ILE A 401 -68.67 -4.15 -30.10
C ILE A 401 -67.76 -5.31 -30.53
N GLN A 402 -68.12 -6.05 -31.60
CA GLN A 402 -67.28 -7.11 -32.16
C GLN A 402 -65.92 -6.58 -32.60
N ALA A 403 -65.87 -5.47 -33.35
CA ALA A 403 -64.62 -4.88 -33.81
C ALA A 403 -63.70 -4.43 -32.66
N VAL A 404 -64.27 -3.82 -31.61
CA VAL A 404 -63.51 -3.38 -30.42
C VAL A 404 -62.92 -4.59 -29.69
N LEU A 405 -63.70 -5.66 -29.53
CA LEU A 405 -63.25 -6.89 -28.90
C LEU A 405 -62.17 -7.61 -29.72
N GLN A 406 -62.36 -7.74 -31.03
CA GLN A 406 -61.36 -8.33 -31.94
C GLN A 406 -60.03 -7.59 -31.84
N ARG A 407 -60.08 -6.25 -31.91
CA ARG A 407 -58.90 -5.40 -31.79
C ARG A 407 -58.20 -5.59 -30.44
N TYR A 408 -58.94 -5.59 -29.35
CA TYR A 408 -58.37 -5.72 -28.01
C TYR A 408 -57.71 -7.09 -27.79
N ILE A 409 -58.31 -8.16 -28.32
CA ILE A 409 -57.74 -9.52 -28.31
C ILE A 409 -56.43 -9.56 -29.10
N ILE A 410 -56.41 -9.00 -30.30
CA ILE A 410 -55.21 -8.96 -31.15
C ILE A 410 -54.08 -8.16 -30.47
N GLU A 411 -54.36 -6.95 -29.96
CA GLU A 411 -53.37 -6.13 -29.26
C GLU A 411 -52.84 -6.83 -27.99
N THR A 412 -53.71 -7.55 -27.27
CA THR A 412 -53.32 -8.35 -26.11
C THR A 412 -52.36 -9.47 -26.51
N ILE A 413 -52.67 -10.23 -27.56
CA ILE A 413 -51.80 -11.32 -28.06
C ILE A 413 -50.44 -10.76 -28.48
N ILE A 414 -50.42 -9.65 -29.25
CA ILE A 414 -49.18 -8.99 -29.69
C ILE A 414 -48.34 -8.55 -28.49
N SER A 415 -48.96 -7.94 -27.47
CA SER A 415 -48.25 -7.52 -26.27
C SER A 415 -47.60 -8.70 -25.54
N HIS A 416 -48.30 -9.83 -25.43
CA HIS A 416 -47.77 -11.04 -24.79
C HIS A 416 -46.65 -11.67 -25.62
N ALA A 417 -46.83 -11.80 -26.94
CA ALA A 417 -45.83 -12.30 -27.86
C ALA A 417 -44.56 -11.42 -27.84
N THR A 418 -44.71 -10.10 -27.78
CA THR A 418 -43.58 -9.16 -27.67
C THR A 418 -42.79 -9.37 -26.39
N GLY A 419 -43.46 -9.67 -25.27
CA GLY A 419 -42.79 -10.03 -24.02
C GLY A 419 -42.04 -11.36 -24.12
N TYR A 420 -42.66 -12.35 -24.76
CA TYR A 420 -42.08 -13.67 -24.97
C TYR A 420 -40.80 -13.62 -25.82
N PHE A 421 -40.84 -12.93 -26.97
CA PHE A 421 -39.69 -12.82 -27.89
C PHE A 421 -38.56 -11.91 -27.36
N LYS A 422 -38.72 -11.29 -26.18
CA LYS A 422 -37.64 -10.62 -25.44
C LYS A 422 -36.93 -11.56 -24.44
N SER A 423 -37.55 -12.68 -24.12
CA SER A 423 -37.04 -13.66 -23.15
C SER A 423 -36.15 -14.68 -23.85
N SER A 424 -35.12 -15.19 -23.17
CA SER A 424 -34.17 -16.17 -23.73
C SER A 424 -33.64 -17.12 -22.67
N GLY A 425 -33.15 -18.30 -23.06
CA GLY A 425 -32.33 -19.16 -22.19
C GLY A 425 -33.08 -20.16 -21.32
N GLN A 426 -34.36 -20.45 -21.59
CA GLN A 426 -35.06 -21.60 -21.02
C GLN A 426 -35.43 -22.57 -22.14
N HIS A 427 -35.58 -23.86 -21.82
CA HIS A 427 -35.90 -24.90 -22.81
C HIS A 427 -37.23 -24.71 -23.55
N TYR A 428 -38.12 -23.84 -23.06
CA TYR A 428 -39.39 -23.46 -23.67
C TYR A 428 -39.37 -22.06 -24.30
N HIS A 429 -38.19 -21.46 -24.51
CA HIS A 429 -37.99 -20.19 -25.24
C HIS A 429 -37.31 -20.40 -26.60
N LEU A 430 -37.33 -21.61 -27.14
CA LEU A 430 -36.54 -21.98 -28.32
C LEU A 430 -36.88 -21.13 -29.54
N GLU A 431 -38.15 -20.77 -29.75
CA GLU A 431 -38.58 -19.91 -30.86
C GLU A 431 -37.96 -18.52 -30.74
N SER A 432 -37.86 -17.99 -29.51
CA SER A 432 -37.23 -16.70 -29.23
C SER A 432 -35.72 -16.75 -29.48
N ASP A 433 -35.05 -17.79 -28.98
CA ASP A 433 -33.62 -17.99 -29.16
C ASP A 433 -33.27 -18.19 -30.63
N ILE A 434 -34.03 -19.01 -31.37
CA ILE A 434 -33.88 -19.22 -32.81
C ILE A 434 -34.01 -17.90 -33.57
N ILE A 435 -35.02 -17.09 -33.28
CA ILE A 435 -35.25 -15.80 -33.96
C ILE A 435 -34.16 -14.78 -33.63
N LYS A 436 -33.67 -14.78 -32.39
CA LYS A 436 -32.58 -13.90 -31.95
C LYS A 436 -31.28 -14.24 -32.69
N GLU A 437 -30.93 -15.52 -32.76
CA GLU A 437 -29.74 -15.97 -33.50
C GLU A 437 -29.89 -15.76 -35.01
N ALA A 438 -31.07 -16.01 -35.58
CA ALA A 438 -31.40 -15.68 -36.96
C ALA A 438 -31.16 -14.20 -37.29
N SER A 439 -31.57 -13.33 -36.37
CA SER A 439 -31.43 -11.88 -36.50
C SER A 439 -29.97 -11.45 -36.41
N SER A 440 -29.19 -12.05 -35.50
CA SER A 440 -27.74 -11.86 -35.40
C SER A 440 -27.03 -12.27 -36.69
N LEU A 441 -27.36 -13.45 -37.23
CA LEU A 441 -26.80 -13.93 -38.49
C LEU A 441 -27.20 -13.03 -39.67
N SER A 442 -28.45 -12.57 -39.70
CA SER A 442 -28.91 -11.63 -40.71
C SER A 442 -28.10 -10.32 -40.68
N LYS A 443 -27.82 -9.77 -39.48
CA LYS A 443 -26.95 -8.58 -39.33
C LYS A 443 -25.55 -8.83 -39.85
N LEU A 444 -24.97 -10.01 -39.59
CA LEU A 444 -23.65 -10.38 -40.11
C LEU A 444 -23.66 -10.47 -41.64
N LEU A 445 -24.72 -11.02 -42.24
CA LEU A 445 -24.88 -11.07 -43.69
C LEU A 445 -24.99 -9.67 -44.31
N ILE A 446 -25.75 -8.74 -43.71
CA ILE A 446 -25.76 -7.33 -44.15
C ILE A 446 -24.37 -6.70 -44.04
N ASN A 447 -23.66 -6.94 -42.95
CA ASN A 447 -22.31 -6.36 -42.79
C ASN A 447 -21.36 -6.89 -43.86
N ILE A 448 -21.54 -8.13 -44.31
CA ILE A 448 -20.79 -8.67 -45.44
C ILE A 448 -21.12 -7.93 -46.74
N SER A 449 -22.40 -7.66 -47.05
CA SER A 449 -22.74 -6.87 -48.25
C SER A 449 -22.26 -5.41 -48.14
N LYS A 450 -22.23 -4.83 -46.94
CA LYS A 450 -21.79 -3.43 -46.75
C LYS A 450 -20.27 -3.24 -46.80
N TYR A 451 -19.49 -4.18 -46.28
CA TYR A 451 -18.06 -3.96 -46.01
C TYR A 451 -17.12 -4.85 -46.83
N ARG A 452 -17.63 -5.72 -47.70
CA ARG A 452 -16.79 -6.59 -48.54
C ARG A 452 -17.15 -6.45 -50.01
N THR A 453 -16.14 -6.43 -50.87
CA THR A 453 -16.32 -6.49 -52.32
C THR A 453 -16.72 -7.90 -52.73
N GLY A 454 -18.03 -8.14 -52.90
CA GLY A 454 -18.63 -9.42 -53.25
C GLY A 454 -19.95 -9.24 -54.02
N ASN A 455 -20.61 -10.35 -54.41
CA ASN A 455 -21.88 -10.28 -55.13
C ASN A 455 -23.07 -10.10 -54.17
N ASP A 456 -23.54 -8.87 -54.02
CA ASP A 456 -24.62 -8.51 -53.10
C ASP A 456 -25.92 -9.30 -53.36
N LYS A 457 -26.19 -9.69 -54.62
CA LYS A 457 -27.36 -10.51 -54.96
C LYS A 457 -27.36 -11.87 -54.25
N ILE A 458 -26.18 -12.45 -54.03
CA ILE A 458 -26.05 -13.72 -53.30
C ILE A 458 -26.36 -13.51 -51.82
N THR A 459 -25.88 -12.42 -51.23
CA THR A 459 -26.14 -12.08 -49.83
C THR A 459 -27.61 -11.79 -49.57
N HIS A 460 -28.28 -11.06 -50.48
CA HIS A 460 -29.72 -10.84 -50.41
C HIS A 460 -30.52 -12.13 -50.56
N ALA A 461 -30.18 -12.99 -51.54
CA ALA A 461 -30.82 -14.30 -51.69
C ALA A 461 -30.60 -15.19 -50.46
N ALA A 462 -29.41 -15.14 -49.83
CA ALA A 462 -29.10 -15.88 -48.62
C ALA A 462 -29.92 -15.38 -47.42
N LEU A 463 -30.10 -14.06 -47.26
CA LEU A 463 -30.97 -13.48 -46.23
C LEU A 463 -32.42 -13.95 -46.39
N THR A 464 -32.95 -13.90 -47.61
CA THR A 464 -34.32 -14.36 -47.91
C THR A 464 -34.46 -15.86 -47.63
N LYS A 465 -33.51 -16.69 -48.06
CA LYS A 465 -33.55 -18.13 -47.83
C LYS A 465 -33.41 -18.49 -46.34
N LEU A 466 -32.57 -17.78 -45.60
CA LEU A 466 -32.41 -17.95 -44.16
C LEU A 466 -33.74 -17.70 -43.43
N ARG A 467 -34.41 -16.59 -43.73
CA ARG A 467 -35.72 -16.26 -43.14
C ARG A 467 -36.77 -17.32 -43.49
N LYS A 468 -36.88 -17.70 -44.77
CA LYS A 468 -37.85 -18.72 -45.22
C LYS A 468 -37.66 -20.05 -44.51
N GLN A 469 -36.42 -20.51 -44.38
CA GLN A 469 -36.13 -21.79 -43.72
C GLN A 469 -36.41 -21.74 -42.22
N ILE A 470 -36.11 -20.63 -41.55
CA ILE A 470 -36.37 -20.48 -40.11
C ILE A 470 -37.87 -20.44 -39.84
N TYR A 471 -38.63 -19.68 -40.62
CA TYR A 471 -40.08 -19.65 -40.46
C TYR A 471 -40.76 -20.95 -40.87
N LEU A 472 -40.21 -21.70 -41.84
CA LEU A 472 -40.68 -23.05 -42.13
C LEU A 472 -40.52 -24.00 -40.92
N VAL A 473 -39.39 -23.92 -40.21
CA VAL A 473 -39.16 -24.72 -39.00
C VAL A 473 -40.12 -24.28 -37.88
N LEU A 474 -40.25 -22.97 -37.67
CA LEU A 474 -41.12 -22.45 -36.61
C LEU A 474 -42.60 -22.72 -36.91
N ASN A 475 -43.04 -22.68 -38.17
CA ASN A 475 -44.43 -22.98 -38.54
C ASN A 475 -44.82 -24.44 -38.26
N ASN A 476 -43.86 -25.36 -38.37
CA ASN A 476 -44.11 -26.79 -38.12
C ASN A 476 -43.87 -27.21 -36.67
N CYS A 477 -42.88 -26.60 -36.00
CA CYS A 477 -42.39 -27.07 -34.70
C CYS A 477 -42.50 -26.02 -33.59
N GLY A 478 -42.68 -24.74 -33.92
CA GLY A 478 -42.73 -23.65 -32.96
C GLY A 478 -44.04 -23.65 -32.18
N PHE A 479 -43.96 -23.37 -30.88
CA PHE A 479 -45.07 -23.37 -29.93
C PHE A 479 -45.84 -24.70 -29.83
N ALA A 480 -45.27 -25.79 -30.36
CA ALA A 480 -45.81 -27.13 -30.19
C ALA A 480 -45.74 -27.57 -28.72
N ASN A 481 -46.49 -28.62 -28.38
CA ASN A 481 -46.43 -29.19 -27.03
C ASN A 481 -45.00 -29.63 -26.68
N VAL A 482 -44.61 -29.38 -25.44
CA VAL A 482 -43.26 -29.65 -24.95
C VAL A 482 -43.23 -31.05 -24.34
N TYR A 483 -42.14 -31.76 -24.55
CA TYR A 483 -41.89 -33.04 -23.89
C TYR A 483 -41.48 -32.82 -22.43
N GLY A 484 -42.24 -33.42 -21.51
CA GLY A 484 -41.88 -33.54 -20.10
C GLY A 484 -41.12 -34.83 -19.80
N GLU A 485 -40.86 -35.05 -18.52
CA GLU A 485 -40.33 -36.33 -18.05
C GLU A 485 -41.31 -37.46 -18.45
N ASN A 486 -40.76 -38.59 -18.90
CA ASN A 486 -41.50 -39.79 -19.32
C ASN A 486 -42.31 -39.70 -20.64
N ASN A 487 -41.85 -38.91 -21.63
CA ASN A 487 -42.54 -38.72 -22.93
C ASN A 487 -43.97 -38.16 -22.82
N THR A 488 -44.34 -37.60 -21.67
CA THR A 488 -45.60 -36.88 -21.52
C THR A 488 -45.49 -35.56 -22.30
N THR A 489 -46.54 -35.18 -23.03
CA THR A 489 -46.57 -33.89 -23.72
C THR A 489 -47.45 -32.94 -22.92
N TYR A 490 -46.96 -31.72 -22.69
CA TYR A 490 -47.75 -30.67 -22.07
C TYR A 490 -47.77 -29.43 -22.97
N GLU A 491 -48.84 -28.65 -22.84
CA GLU A 491 -49.05 -27.45 -23.66
C GLU A 491 -47.89 -26.46 -23.47
N HIS A 492 -47.46 -25.85 -24.57
CA HIS A 492 -46.36 -24.89 -24.55
C HIS A 492 -46.60 -23.80 -23.48
N PRO A 493 -45.65 -23.53 -22.55
CA PRO A 493 -45.86 -22.64 -21.42
C PRO A 493 -46.39 -21.25 -21.78
N PHE A 494 -45.88 -20.67 -22.87
CA PHE A 494 -46.38 -19.40 -23.38
C PHE A 494 -47.83 -19.50 -23.89
N ILE A 495 -48.20 -20.58 -24.59
CA ILE A 495 -49.57 -20.78 -25.09
C ILE A 495 -50.53 -20.97 -23.93
N ALA A 496 -50.15 -21.78 -22.93
CA ALA A 496 -50.94 -22.01 -21.73
C ALA A 496 -51.16 -20.71 -20.92
N ASP A 497 -50.11 -19.91 -20.71
CA ASP A 497 -50.20 -18.63 -19.99
C ASP A 497 -51.00 -17.58 -20.77
N CYS A 498 -50.72 -17.42 -22.06
CA CYS A 498 -51.42 -16.47 -22.92
C CYS A 498 -52.91 -16.84 -23.05
N LYS A 499 -53.23 -18.13 -23.23
CA LYS A 499 -54.61 -18.65 -23.22
C LYS A 499 -55.33 -18.31 -21.93
N LYS A 500 -54.70 -18.58 -20.78
CA LYS A 500 -55.29 -18.29 -19.46
C LYS A 500 -55.58 -16.81 -19.29
N LYS A 501 -54.64 -15.94 -19.65
CA LYS A 501 -54.80 -14.48 -19.55
C LYS A 501 -55.88 -13.98 -20.50
N LEU A 502 -55.90 -14.45 -21.74
CA LEU A 502 -56.90 -14.06 -22.74
C LEU A 502 -58.31 -14.47 -22.31
N ASN A 503 -58.48 -15.70 -21.84
CA ASN A 503 -59.76 -16.18 -21.33
C ASN A 503 -60.21 -15.40 -20.08
N ASN A 504 -59.30 -15.06 -19.16
CA ASN A 504 -59.63 -14.21 -18.00
C ASN A 504 -60.11 -12.81 -18.43
N ILE A 505 -59.43 -12.20 -19.39
CA ILE A 505 -59.82 -10.91 -19.96
C ILE A 505 -61.20 -11.01 -20.60
N MET A 506 -61.42 -12.02 -21.44
CA MET A 506 -62.69 -12.23 -22.11
C MET A 506 -63.83 -12.50 -21.14
N ASN A 507 -63.60 -13.23 -20.04
CA ASN A 507 -64.58 -13.45 -18.99
C ASN A 507 -64.97 -12.16 -18.23
N GLY A 508 -64.13 -11.11 -18.26
CA GLY A 508 -64.49 -9.78 -17.76
C GLY A 508 -65.32 -8.95 -18.75
N LEU A 509 -65.16 -9.22 -20.05
CA LEU A 509 -65.83 -8.49 -21.14
C LEU A 509 -67.17 -9.11 -21.54
N ARG A 510 -67.35 -10.41 -21.30
CA ARG A 510 -68.60 -11.15 -21.59
C ARG A 510 -68.88 -12.26 -20.59
N VAL A 511 -70.16 -12.66 -20.52
CA VAL A 511 -70.64 -13.84 -19.80
C VAL A 511 -71.27 -14.81 -20.80
N VAL A 512 -70.72 -16.02 -20.88
CA VAL A 512 -71.26 -17.13 -21.68
C VAL A 512 -72.17 -17.97 -20.78
N VAL A 513 -73.43 -18.16 -21.17
CA VAL A 513 -74.48 -18.74 -20.30
C VAL A 513 -74.44 -20.28 -20.24
N LYS A 514 -73.82 -20.95 -21.23
CA LYS A 514 -73.75 -22.41 -21.30
C LYS A 514 -72.33 -22.94 -21.08
N ASP A 515 -72.17 -23.85 -20.12
CA ASP A 515 -70.86 -24.40 -19.70
C ASP A 515 -70.14 -25.23 -20.79
N GLN A 516 -70.88 -25.98 -21.62
CA GLN A 516 -70.27 -26.78 -22.70
C GLN A 516 -69.74 -25.91 -23.85
N GLU A 517 -70.41 -24.80 -24.14
CA GLU A 517 -69.97 -23.83 -25.16
C GLU A 517 -68.78 -23.02 -24.65
N LYS A 518 -68.71 -22.75 -23.35
CA LYS A 518 -67.58 -22.07 -22.71
C LYS A 518 -66.25 -22.81 -22.90
N ILE A 519 -66.22 -24.13 -22.68
CA ILE A 519 -65.01 -24.94 -22.86
C ILE A 519 -64.56 -24.96 -24.34
N ALA A 520 -65.52 -25.08 -25.26
CA ALA A 520 -65.23 -25.07 -26.70
C ALA A 520 -64.65 -23.72 -27.16
N VAL A 521 -65.18 -22.60 -26.64
CA VAL A 521 -64.69 -21.26 -26.93
C VAL A 521 -63.33 -20.99 -26.27
N GLU A 522 -63.12 -21.40 -25.02
CA GLU A 522 -61.85 -21.22 -24.31
C GLU A 522 -60.69 -21.98 -24.97
N ASN A 523 -60.96 -23.07 -25.68
CA ASN A 523 -59.98 -23.81 -26.47
C ASN A 523 -59.61 -23.14 -27.80
N LEU A 524 -60.48 -22.31 -28.38
CA LEU A 524 -60.18 -21.52 -29.59
C LEU A 524 -59.11 -20.45 -29.35
N ALA A 525 -58.91 -20.02 -28.09
CA ALA A 525 -57.86 -19.08 -27.73
C ALA A 525 -56.47 -19.57 -28.15
N ALA A 526 -56.17 -20.86 -27.99
CA ALA A 526 -54.88 -21.42 -28.40
C ALA A 526 -54.67 -21.32 -29.92
N THR A 527 -55.70 -21.64 -30.70
CA THR A 527 -55.69 -21.53 -32.18
C THR A 527 -55.47 -20.08 -32.62
N ILE A 528 -56.18 -19.12 -32.02
CA ILE A 528 -56.04 -17.70 -32.36
C ILE A 528 -54.65 -17.16 -32.03
N ILE A 529 -54.07 -17.59 -30.90
CA ILE A 529 -52.71 -17.21 -30.51
C ILE A 529 -51.70 -17.71 -31.55
N LEU A 530 -51.81 -18.98 -31.98
CA LEU A 530 -50.92 -19.56 -32.98
C LEU A 530 -51.09 -18.89 -34.35
N ASP A 531 -52.33 -18.80 -34.85
CA ASP A 531 -52.64 -18.20 -36.15
C ASP A 531 -52.15 -16.75 -36.24
N LYS A 532 -52.31 -15.96 -35.16
CA LYS A 532 -51.84 -14.57 -35.13
C LYS A 532 -50.31 -14.46 -35.11
N ILE A 533 -49.62 -15.29 -34.34
CA ILE A 533 -48.15 -15.26 -34.20
C ILE A 533 -47.46 -15.69 -35.49
N PHE A 534 -47.99 -16.69 -36.19
CA PHE A 534 -47.43 -17.16 -37.46
C PHE A 534 -47.71 -16.18 -38.62
N MET A 535 -48.86 -15.50 -38.63
CA MET A 535 -49.16 -14.46 -39.63
C MET A 535 -48.28 -13.21 -39.54
N GLU A 536 -47.84 -12.82 -38.33
CA GLU A 536 -46.97 -11.65 -38.15
C GLU A 536 -45.58 -11.85 -38.77
N LYS A 537 -45.17 -13.10 -39.02
CA LYS A 537 -43.80 -13.44 -39.42
C LYS A 537 -43.64 -14.11 -40.79
N ASN A 538 -44.71 -14.67 -41.35
CA ASN A 538 -44.74 -15.17 -42.74
C ASN A 538 -44.87 -14.03 -43.78
N ASN A 539 -45.35 -12.84 -43.38
CA ASN A 539 -45.61 -11.69 -44.28
C ASN A 539 -44.38 -10.84 -44.65
N LEU A 540 -43.22 -11.46 -44.83
CA LEU A 540 -41.99 -10.78 -45.27
C LEU A 540 -41.61 -11.10 -46.72
N GLU A 541 -42.54 -11.67 -47.49
CA GLU A 541 -42.37 -11.82 -48.94
C GLU A 541 -42.78 -10.50 -49.64
N ASP A 542 -41.84 -10.01 -50.44
CA ASP A 542 -41.96 -8.91 -51.42
C ASP A 542 -41.97 -7.45 -50.91
N ILE A 543 -40.84 -6.99 -50.33
CA ILE A 543 -40.45 -5.58 -50.47
C ILE A 543 -38.94 -5.51 -50.77
N ASP A 544 -38.63 -5.54 -52.07
CA ASP A 544 -37.33 -5.15 -52.62
C ASP A 544 -37.12 -3.64 -52.35
N ASP A 545 -36.47 -3.27 -51.25
CA ASP A 545 -35.76 -1.99 -51.12
C ASP A 545 -34.81 -2.01 -49.90
N GLU A 546 -33.54 -1.64 -50.14
CA GLU A 546 -32.39 -1.72 -49.23
C GLU A 546 -32.53 -0.93 -47.91
N GLU A 547 -33.57 -0.11 -47.74
CA GLU A 547 -33.84 0.64 -46.50
C GLU A 547 -34.83 -0.03 -45.52
N ASN A 548 -35.50 -1.12 -45.90
CA ASN A 548 -36.60 -1.69 -45.12
C ASN A 548 -36.23 -2.82 -44.15
N MET A 549 -34.94 -3.10 -43.92
CA MET A 549 -34.54 -4.23 -43.07
C MET A 549 -34.82 -4.09 -41.55
N TYR A 550 -35.41 -2.96 -41.14
CA TYR A 550 -35.84 -2.68 -39.77
C TYR A 550 -37.36 -2.52 -39.62
N MET A 551 -38.13 -2.86 -40.65
CA MET A 551 -39.58 -2.73 -40.67
C MET A 551 -40.23 -4.10 -40.42
N TYR A 552 -41.12 -4.20 -39.43
CA TYR A 552 -42.06 -5.31 -39.29
C TYR A 552 -43.41 -4.92 -39.89
N VAL A 553 -44.11 -5.91 -40.45
CA VAL A 553 -45.48 -5.74 -40.96
C VAL A 553 -46.44 -5.98 -39.80
N ASP A 554 -46.94 -4.90 -39.22
CA ASP A 554 -48.04 -4.97 -38.26
C ASP A 554 -49.35 -5.17 -39.06
N LEU A 555 -49.69 -6.41 -39.43
CA LEU A 555 -50.85 -6.64 -40.29
C LEU A 555 -52.17 -6.56 -39.51
N CYS A 556 -52.98 -5.61 -40.00
CA CYS A 556 -54.38 -5.27 -39.73
C CYS A 556 -54.67 -4.42 -38.47
N TYR A 557 -54.45 -3.11 -38.59
CA TYR A 557 -55.30 -2.12 -37.93
C TYR A 557 -56.70 -2.24 -38.58
N PHE A 558 -57.65 -2.94 -37.94
CA PHE A 558 -59.08 -2.78 -38.23
C PHE A 558 -59.61 -1.60 -37.42
N PRO A 559 -59.46 -0.38 -37.93
CA PRO A 559 -60.57 0.55 -37.88
C PRO A 559 -60.61 1.33 -39.21
N LEU A 560 -61.76 1.52 -39.84
CA LEU A 560 -62.79 2.40 -39.30
C LEU A 560 -64.18 2.06 -39.85
N ILE A 561 -65.09 1.81 -38.90
CA ILE A 561 -66.31 2.59 -38.64
C ILE A 561 -66.77 3.44 -39.84
N GLY A 562 -67.86 3.02 -40.48
CA GLY A 562 -68.60 3.85 -41.44
C GLY A 562 -69.21 5.08 -40.77
N LYS A 563 -69.24 6.20 -41.51
CA LYS A 563 -69.92 7.46 -41.12
C LYS A 563 -71.18 7.61 -41.97
N ASP A 564 -72.29 8.04 -41.35
CA ASP A 564 -73.63 8.23 -41.93
C ASP A 564 -74.34 6.95 -42.45
N LEU A 565 -74.59 6.00 -41.54
CA LEU A 565 -75.37 4.77 -41.81
C LEU A 565 -76.87 5.00 -42.08
N THR A 566 -77.36 6.24 -41.98
CA THR A 566 -78.79 6.59 -42.15
C THR A 566 -79.15 7.11 -43.56
N SER A 567 -78.26 6.98 -44.54
CA SER A 567 -78.47 7.37 -45.95
C SER A 567 -78.68 6.13 -46.84
N ASP A 568 -79.53 6.23 -47.87
CA ASP A 568 -79.83 5.14 -48.81
C ASP A 568 -78.67 4.77 -49.75
N ASP A 569 -77.56 5.52 -49.72
CA ASP A 569 -76.37 5.31 -50.58
C ASP A 569 -75.16 4.80 -49.78
N GLN A 570 -75.38 3.78 -48.93
CA GLN A 570 -74.35 3.15 -48.11
C GLN A 570 -73.20 2.59 -48.96
N LYS A 571 -71.99 3.10 -48.75
CA LYS A 571 -70.74 2.48 -49.22
C LYS A 571 -69.72 2.46 -48.08
N VAL A 572 -69.22 1.28 -47.73
CA VAL A 572 -67.99 1.10 -46.94
C VAL A 572 -67.04 0.29 -47.80
N TYR A 573 -65.90 0.89 -48.18
CA TYR A 573 -64.90 0.22 -48.99
C TYR A 573 -63.45 0.68 -48.68
N ILE A 574 -62.64 -0.32 -48.26
CA ILE A 574 -61.25 -0.68 -48.67
C ILE A 574 -60.07 0.20 -48.13
N PRO A 575 -58.77 -0.22 -48.09
CA PRO A 575 -58.11 -1.54 -47.97
C PRO A 575 -57.42 -1.70 -46.59
N ALA A 576 -56.92 -2.91 -46.26
CA ALA A 576 -55.91 -3.05 -45.22
C ALA A 576 -54.72 -2.12 -45.54
N LYS A 577 -54.44 -1.14 -44.67
CA LYS A 577 -53.32 -0.22 -44.85
C LYS A 577 -52.15 -0.72 -44.02
N VAL A 578 -51.12 -1.23 -44.70
CA VAL A 578 -49.84 -1.57 -44.06
C VAL A 578 -49.22 -0.26 -43.57
N ILE A 579 -49.15 -0.06 -42.25
CA ILE A 579 -48.44 1.07 -41.66
C ILE A 579 -47.08 0.57 -41.23
N VAL A 580 -46.05 1.05 -41.92
CA VAL A 580 -44.68 0.70 -41.61
C VAL A 580 -44.14 1.66 -40.53
N ARG A 581 -43.80 1.15 -39.34
CA ARG A 581 -43.16 1.95 -38.26
C ARG A 581 -41.67 1.63 -38.18
N LYS A 582 -40.84 2.69 -38.21
CA LYS A 582 -39.38 2.61 -38.00
C LYS A 582 -39.09 2.42 -36.50
N ILE A 583 -38.08 1.62 -36.18
CA ILE A 583 -37.42 1.59 -34.86
C ILE A 583 -36.57 2.86 -34.71
#